data_AF-A0A973T0J0-F1
#
_entry.id   AF-A0A973T0J0-F1
#
_cell.length_a   1.000
_cell.length_b   1.000
_cell.length_c   1.000
_cell.angle_alpha   90.00
_cell.angle_beta   90.00
_cell.angle_gamma   90.00
#
_symmetry.space_group_name_H-M   'P 1'
#
loop_
_entity.id
_entity.type
_entity.pdbx_description
1 polymer ?
#
loop_
_entity_poly.entity_id
_entity_poly.type
_entity_poly.pdbx_seq_one_letter_code
_entity_poly.pdbx_strand_id
1 'polypeptide(L)'
;RVATDRVSDYLLAPSPDAVENLRAEGYREDQIHLVGNVMIDTLLVNLDRARASDVLDRYGLTRGEFGLVTLHRPANVDDPEILAGLLKALGEIAGHCPLVLPVHPRAAGKLAELGVPGGIQLVPPAGYLDFIALQDAARVVLTDSGGVQEETTALGVPCVTLRDNTERPITVEQGTNVLAGRDPDRIVATVHRILDAPPAPRRPELWDGRASERIAEVLLKGGTSSTRPRPTDQPGPTDRTLPI
;
A
#
# COMPACT_ATOMS: atom_id res chain seq x y z
N ARG A 1 -5.11 15.30 4.61
CA ARG A 1 -3.85 15.59 3.90
C ARG A 1 -3.68 17.10 3.71
N VAL A 2 -4.35 17.74 2.73
CA VAL A 2 -4.17 19.18 2.42
C VAL A 2 -4.17 20.09 3.66
N ALA A 3 -5.14 19.91 4.57
CA ALA A 3 -5.19 20.70 5.81
C ALA A 3 -3.93 20.54 6.69
N THR A 4 -3.39 19.33 6.81
CA THR A 4 -2.15 19.03 7.54
C THR A 4 -0.95 19.65 6.85
N ASP A 5 -0.88 19.50 5.53
CA ASP A 5 0.23 20.02 4.72
C ASP A 5 0.27 21.55 4.80
N ARG A 6 -0.88 22.23 4.83
CA ARG A 6 -0.99 23.70 4.98
C ARG A 6 -0.45 24.24 6.31
N VAL A 7 -0.36 23.41 7.35
CA VAL A 7 0.16 23.82 8.66
C VAL A 7 1.54 23.21 8.96
N SER A 8 2.15 22.53 7.99
CA SER A 8 3.44 21.88 8.15
C SER A 8 4.58 22.76 7.63
N ASP A 9 5.67 22.85 8.40
CA ASP A 9 6.89 23.53 7.98
C ASP A 9 7.73 22.67 7.03
N TYR A 10 7.63 21.35 7.17
CA TYR A 10 8.32 20.35 6.36
C TYR A 10 7.34 19.37 5.76
N LEU A 11 7.45 19.16 4.45
CA LEU A 11 6.66 18.24 3.65
C LEU A 11 7.59 17.13 3.16
N LEU A 12 7.65 16.05 3.94
CA LEU A 12 8.52 14.91 3.72
C LEU A 12 7.86 13.96 2.72
N ALA A 13 8.19 14.11 1.44
CA ALA A 13 7.57 13.40 0.34
C ALA A 13 8.17 11.98 0.19
N PRO A 14 7.31 10.94 0.11
CA PRO A 14 7.77 9.55 -0.01
C PRO A 14 8.18 9.15 -1.43
N SER A 15 7.86 9.98 -2.43
CA SER A 15 8.02 9.64 -3.84
C SER A 15 8.00 10.90 -4.73
N PRO A 16 8.54 10.82 -5.97
CA PRO A 16 8.55 11.94 -6.91
C PRO A 16 7.14 12.48 -7.26
N ASP A 17 6.14 11.62 -7.44
CA ASP A 17 4.75 12.04 -7.70
C ASP A 17 4.16 12.84 -6.53
N ALA A 18 4.54 12.52 -5.29
CA ALA A 18 4.13 13.31 -4.12
C ALA A 18 4.75 14.71 -4.13
N VAL A 19 6.00 14.86 -4.59
CA VAL A 19 6.64 16.17 -4.79
C VAL A 19 5.90 16.98 -5.84
N GLU A 20 5.56 16.37 -6.97
CA GLU A 20 4.84 17.03 -8.06
C GLU A 20 3.45 17.51 -7.61
N ASN A 21 2.73 16.68 -6.85
CA ASN A 21 1.45 17.07 -6.26
C ASN A 21 1.57 18.28 -5.32
N LEU A 22 2.58 18.28 -4.43
CA LEU A 22 2.82 19.41 -3.54
C LEU A 22 3.17 20.70 -4.30
N ARG A 23 3.97 20.60 -5.37
CA ARG A 23 4.26 21.76 -6.23
C ARG A 23 3.01 22.27 -6.94
N ALA A 24 2.18 21.38 -7.48
CA ALA A 24 0.92 21.73 -8.13
C ALA A 24 -0.09 22.39 -7.17
N GLU A 25 -0.03 22.04 -5.89
CA GLU A 25 -0.87 22.62 -4.82
C GLU A 25 -0.36 23.98 -4.29
N GLY A 26 0.80 24.44 -4.79
CA GLY A 26 1.38 25.75 -4.47
C GLY A 26 2.21 25.80 -3.19
N TYR A 27 2.68 24.64 -2.69
CA TYR A 27 3.63 24.63 -1.57
C TYR A 27 5.00 25.16 -2.01
N ARG A 28 5.72 25.80 -1.08
CA ARG A 28 7.02 26.39 -1.39
C ARG A 28 8.09 25.31 -1.52
N GLU A 29 9.04 25.52 -2.42
CA GLU A 29 10.11 24.56 -2.68
C GLU A 29 10.99 24.30 -1.45
N ASP A 30 11.18 25.29 -0.58
CA ASP A 30 11.96 25.15 0.66
C ASP A 30 11.30 24.25 1.72
N GLN A 31 10.01 23.93 1.55
CA GLN A 31 9.26 23.04 2.44
C GLN A 31 9.25 21.59 1.95
N ILE A 32 9.47 21.35 0.66
CA ILE A 32 9.27 20.03 0.05
C ILE A 32 10.59 19.27 0.03
N HIS A 33 10.60 18.08 0.65
CA HIS A 33 11.79 17.25 0.74
C HIS A 33 11.47 15.83 0.30
N LEU A 34 12.05 15.41 -0.83
CA LEU A 34 11.99 14.02 -1.26
C LEU A 34 12.92 13.18 -0.38
N VAL A 35 12.34 12.32 0.47
CA VAL A 35 13.09 11.53 1.45
C VAL A 35 12.93 10.02 1.26
N GLY A 36 11.99 9.59 0.42
CA GLY A 36 11.62 8.18 0.29
C GLY A 36 10.64 7.76 1.38
N ASN A 37 10.27 6.48 1.39
CA ASN A 37 9.18 5.99 2.23
C ASN A 37 9.70 5.32 3.52
N VAL A 38 9.45 5.95 4.67
CA VAL A 38 9.89 5.48 6.00
C VAL A 38 9.30 4.12 6.40
N MET A 39 8.16 3.71 5.82
CA MET A 39 7.64 2.36 6.01
C MET A 39 8.62 1.31 5.49
N ILE A 40 9.36 1.63 4.42
CA ILE A 40 10.31 0.70 3.80
C ILE A 40 11.56 0.52 4.67
N ASP A 41 11.97 1.52 5.45
CA ASP A 41 13.01 1.36 6.46
C ASP A 41 12.64 0.25 7.45
N THR A 42 11.43 0.32 8.00
CA THR A 42 10.95 -0.66 8.98
C THR A 42 10.78 -2.04 8.35
N LEU A 43 10.27 -2.11 7.12
CA LEU A 43 10.15 -3.35 6.36
C LEU A 43 11.52 -4.03 6.17
N LEU A 44 12.50 -3.32 5.62
CA LEU A 44 13.81 -3.89 5.28
C LEU A 44 14.60 -4.28 6.53
N VAL A 45 14.54 -3.48 7.60
CA VAL A 45 15.18 -3.81 8.88
C VAL A 45 14.61 -5.09 9.50
N ASN A 46 13.33 -5.39 9.27
CA ASN A 46 12.68 -6.57 9.84
C ASN A 46 12.62 -7.77 8.90
N LEU A 47 13.04 -7.64 7.63
CA LEU A 47 12.84 -8.67 6.61
C LEU A 47 13.53 -10.00 6.94
N ASP A 48 14.76 -9.97 7.42
CA ASP A 48 15.48 -11.20 7.79
C ASP A 48 14.84 -11.90 8.99
N ARG A 49 14.34 -11.12 9.97
CA ARG A 49 13.59 -11.65 11.12
C ARG A 49 12.26 -12.22 10.69
N ALA A 50 11.58 -11.58 9.75
CA ALA A 50 10.33 -12.07 9.17
C ALA A 50 10.54 -13.38 8.41
N ARG A 51 11.61 -13.49 7.61
CA ARG A 51 11.96 -14.74 6.90
C ARG A 51 12.26 -15.93 7.82
N ALA A 52 12.62 -15.66 9.08
CA ALA A 52 12.80 -16.68 10.11
C ALA A 52 11.50 -17.02 10.88
N SER A 53 10.37 -16.39 10.57
CA SER A 53 9.07 -16.75 11.14
C SER A 53 8.66 -18.17 10.69
N ASP A 54 8.05 -18.91 11.61
CA ASP A 54 7.44 -20.23 11.36
C ASP A 54 6.05 -20.13 10.72
N VAL A 55 5.56 -18.94 10.37
CA VAL A 55 4.17 -18.73 9.90
C VAL A 55 3.81 -19.58 8.68
N LEU A 56 4.76 -19.84 7.78
CA LEU A 56 4.51 -20.69 6.61
C LEU A 56 4.27 -22.13 7.04
N ASP A 57 5.15 -22.68 7.88
CA ASP A 57 5.04 -24.03 8.42
C ASP A 57 3.76 -24.19 9.26
N ARG A 58 3.46 -23.18 10.10
CA ARG A 58 2.28 -23.13 10.97
C ARG A 58 0.97 -23.26 10.18
N TYR A 59 0.95 -22.77 8.95
CA TYR A 59 -0.22 -22.79 8.08
C TYR A 59 -0.11 -23.73 6.88
N GLY A 60 1.00 -24.49 6.76
CA GLY A 60 1.23 -25.43 5.67
C GLY A 60 1.41 -24.75 4.30
N LEU A 61 1.99 -23.54 4.28
CA LEU A 61 2.18 -22.73 3.08
C LEU A 61 3.58 -22.94 2.49
N THR A 62 3.68 -22.91 1.16
CA THR A 62 4.95 -22.98 0.44
C THR A 62 5.19 -21.69 -0.34
N ARG A 63 6.41 -21.14 -0.22
CA ARG A 63 6.78 -19.87 -0.89
C ARG A 63 6.54 -19.97 -2.40
N GLY A 64 5.84 -18.98 -2.94
CA GLY A 64 5.51 -18.89 -4.37
C GLY A 64 4.32 -19.74 -4.81
N GLU A 65 3.65 -20.45 -3.90
CA GLU A 65 2.55 -21.37 -4.24
C GLU A 65 1.18 -20.91 -3.74
N PHE A 66 1.11 -19.80 -2.99
CA PHE A 66 -0.15 -19.23 -2.48
C PHE A 66 -0.28 -17.75 -2.78
N GLY A 67 -1.53 -17.25 -2.79
CA GLY A 67 -1.84 -15.83 -2.80
C GLY A 67 -2.20 -15.33 -1.40
N LEU A 68 -1.74 -14.14 -1.02
CA LEU A 68 -2.13 -13.49 0.23
C LEU A 68 -3.25 -12.49 -0.04
N VAL A 69 -4.30 -12.52 0.78
CA VAL A 69 -5.44 -11.59 0.66
C VAL A 69 -5.54 -10.74 1.91
N THR A 70 -5.85 -9.45 1.74
CA THR A 70 -6.27 -8.58 2.84
C THR A 70 -7.51 -7.79 2.45
N LEU A 71 -8.54 -7.82 3.30
CA LEU A 71 -9.77 -7.05 3.15
C LEU A 71 -10.15 -6.41 4.48
N HIS A 72 -10.19 -5.08 4.52
CA HIS A 72 -10.51 -4.33 5.74
C HIS A 72 -11.09 -2.93 5.49
N ARG A 73 -11.10 -2.44 4.25
CA ARG A 73 -11.66 -1.12 3.93
C ARG A 73 -13.18 -1.18 3.97
N PRO A 74 -13.85 -0.21 4.64
CA PRO A 74 -15.31 -0.12 4.70
C PRO A 74 -15.99 -0.30 3.34
N ALA A 75 -15.44 0.33 2.29
CA ALA A 75 -15.96 0.28 0.93
C ALA A 75 -15.95 -1.12 0.26
N ASN A 76 -15.26 -2.10 0.87
CA ASN A 76 -15.21 -3.49 0.42
C ASN A 76 -15.91 -4.47 1.37
N VAL A 77 -15.90 -4.21 2.68
CA VAL A 77 -16.36 -5.19 3.69
C VAL A 77 -17.69 -4.85 4.35
N ASP A 78 -18.15 -3.59 4.29
CA ASP A 78 -19.40 -3.20 4.98
C ASP A 78 -20.65 -3.52 4.15
N ASP A 79 -20.55 -3.46 2.82
CA ASP A 79 -21.62 -3.80 1.88
C ASP A 79 -21.58 -5.31 1.54
N PRO A 80 -22.61 -6.08 1.91
CA PRO A 80 -22.66 -7.52 1.63
C PRO A 80 -22.62 -7.88 0.15
N GLU A 81 -23.17 -7.06 -0.74
CA GLU A 81 -23.18 -7.34 -2.19
C GLU A 81 -21.77 -7.20 -2.76
N ILE A 82 -21.06 -6.13 -2.38
CA ILE A 82 -19.66 -5.92 -2.76
C ILE A 82 -18.80 -7.06 -2.23
N LEU A 83 -18.92 -7.38 -0.93
CA LEU A 83 -18.12 -8.43 -0.32
C LEU A 83 -18.42 -9.81 -0.94
N ALA A 84 -19.69 -10.12 -1.23
CA ALA A 84 -20.05 -11.37 -1.91
C ALA A 84 -19.44 -11.46 -3.32
N GLY A 85 -19.45 -10.36 -4.08
CA GLY A 85 -18.79 -10.29 -5.38
C GLY A 85 -17.28 -10.52 -5.28
N LEU A 86 -16.62 -9.90 -4.31
CA LEU A 86 -15.20 -10.11 -4.03
C LEU A 86 -14.91 -11.56 -3.63
N LEU A 87 -15.70 -12.14 -2.73
CA LEU A 87 -15.54 -13.54 -2.32
C LEU A 87 -15.72 -14.50 -3.50
N LYS A 88 -16.69 -14.26 -4.38
CA LYS A 88 -16.86 -15.05 -5.61
C LYS A 88 -15.59 -15.01 -6.46
N ALA A 89 -15.04 -13.83 -6.75
CA ALA A 89 -13.79 -13.69 -7.49
C ALA A 89 -12.62 -14.42 -6.81
N LEU A 90 -12.47 -14.25 -5.50
CA LEU A 90 -11.43 -14.92 -4.72
C LEU A 90 -11.58 -16.44 -4.77
N GLY A 91 -12.81 -16.98 -4.75
CA GLY A 91 -13.07 -18.40 -4.88
C GLY A 91 -12.65 -18.96 -6.23
N GLU A 92 -12.89 -18.23 -7.33
CA GLU A 92 -12.44 -18.63 -8.67
C GLU A 92 -10.90 -18.63 -8.78
N ILE A 93 -10.25 -17.62 -8.21
CA ILE A 93 -8.79 -17.53 -8.12
C ILE A 93 -8.22 -18.68 -7.28
N ALA A 94 -8.85 -18.97 -6.14
CA ALA A 94 -8.44 -20.03 -5.23
C ALA A 94 -8.40 -21.42 -5.87
N GLY A 95 -9.20 -21.65 -6.92
CA GLY A 95 -9.14 -22.87 -7.72
C GLY A 95 -7.84 -23.07 -8.50
N HIS A 96 -7.06 -22.00 -8.72
CA HIS A 96 -5.80 -22.02 -9.47
C HIS A 96 -4.58 -21.70 -8.58
N CYS A 97 -4.78 -20.89 -7.54
CA CYS A 97 -3.74 -20.51 -6.59
C CYS A 97 -4.38 -20.44 -5.20
N PRO A 98 -4.09 -21.37 -4.28
CA PRO A 98 -4.62 -21.34 -2.92
C PRO A 98 -4.42 -19.98 -2.26
N LEU A 99 -5.43 -19.51 -1.54
CA LEU A 99 -5.40 -18.18 -0.93
C LEU A 99 -5.33 -18.28 0.59
N VAL A 100 -4.56 -17.40 1.21
CA VAL A 100 -4.58 -17.20 2.67
C VAL A 100 -5.14 -15.81 2.98
N LEU A 101 -6.10 -15.75 3.89
CA LEU A 101 -6.76 -14.50 4.33
C LEU A 101 -6.61 -14.36 5.86
N PRO A 102 -5.65 -13.55 6.34
CA PRO A 102 -5.65 -13.07 7.71
C PRO A 102 -6.90 -12.22 7.96
N VAL A 103 -7.82 -12.74 8.78
CA VAL A 103 -9.15 -12.16 8.93
C VAL A 103 -9.10 -10.92 9.81
N HIS A 104 -9.28 -9.74 9.21
CA HIS A 104 -9.41 -8.50 9.95
C HIS A 104 -10.69 -8.51 10.82
N PRO A 105 -10.67 -8.03 12.08
CA PRO A 105 -11.85 -8.06 12.97
C PRO A 105 -13.11 -7.43 12.36
N ARG A 106 -12.94 -6.40 11.52
CA ARG A 106 -14.04 -5.75 10.78
C ARG A 106 -14.74 -6.69 9.79
N ALA A 107 -13.98 -7.58 9.13
CA ALA A 107 -14.51 -8.48 8.10
C ALA A 107 -15.05 -9.79 8.69
N ALA A 108 -14.59 -10.19 9.89
CA ALA A 108 -14.87 -11.49 10.49
C ALA A 108 -16.38 -11.86 10.53
N GLY A 109 -17.22 -10.95 11.03
CA GLY A 109 -18.66 -11.19 11.13
C GLY A 109 -19.32 -11.40 9.76
N LYS A 110 -18.95 -10.58 8.78
CA LYS A 110 -19.51 -10.65 7.43
C LYS A 110 -19.04 -11.87 6.64
N LEU A 111 -17.78 -12.28 6.82
CA LEU A 111 -17.26 -13.52 6.24
C LEU A 111 -17.98 -14.75 6.81
N ALA A 112 -18.30 -14.74 8.11
CA ALA A 112 -19.07 -15.81 8.73
C ALA A 112 -20.52 -15.87 8.23
N GLU A 113 -21.16 -14.73 7.99
CA GLU A 113 -22.52 -14.63 7.43
C GLU A 113 -22.60 -15.11 5.98
N LEU A 114 -21.67 -14.68 5.13
CA LEU A 114 -21.68 -14.96 3.68
C LEU A 114 -21.11 -16.34 3.33
N GLY A 115 -20.29 -16.91 4.21
CA GLY A 115 -19.50 -18.09 3.92
C GLY A 115 -18.28 -17.77 3.07
N VAL A 116 -17.23 -18.58 3.22
CA VAL A 116 -15.98 -18.41 2.48
C VAL A 116 -15.79 -19.57 1.50
N PRO A 117 -15.52 -19.28 0.21
CA PRO A 117 -15.27 -20.32 -0.79
C PRO A 117 -14.12 -21.26 -0.43
N GLY A 118 -14.19 -22.49 -0.97
CA GLY A 118 -13.10 -23.45 -0.87
C GLY A 118 -11.79 -22.93 -1.48
N GLY A 119 -10.66 -23.39 -0.95
CA GLY A 119 -9.34 -22.95 -1.38
C GLY A 119 -8.87 -21.62 -0.76
N ILE A 120 -9.71 -20.96 0.04
CA ILE A 120 -9.33 -19.80 0.86
C ILE A 120 -9.16 -20.26 2.32
N GLN A 121 -7.92 -20.26 2.79
CA GLN A 121 -7.57 -20.55 4.17
C GLN A 121 -7.70 -19.28 5.02
N LEU A 122 -8.67 -19.27 5.93
CA LEU A 122 -8.80 -18.21 6.93
C LEU A 122 -7.80 -18.43 8.06
N VAL A 123 -7.04 -17.39 8.40
CA VAL A 123 -6.11 -17.40 9.54
C VAL A 123 -6.38 -16.20 10.46
N PRO A 124 -5.98 -16.26 11.74
CA PRO A 124 -6.05 -15.10 12.63
C PRO A 124 -5.26 -13.90 12.07
N PRO A 125 -5.54 -12.66 12.52
CA PRO A 125 -4.69 -11.51 12.23
C PRO A 125 -3.22 -11.82 12.52
N ALA A 126 -2.36 -11.64 11.52
CA ALA A 126 -0.93 -11.89 11.65
C ALA A 126 -0.24 -10.71 12.35
N GLY A 127 0.72 -11.02 13.22
CA GLY A 127 1.67 -10.02 13.72
C GLY A 127 2.56 -9.50 12.60
N TYR A 128 3.17 -8.34 12.77
CA TYR A 128 3.90 -7.66 11.67
C TYR A 128 5.01 -8.52 11.03
N LEU A 129 5.80 -9.27 11.81
CA LEU A 129 6.84 -10.16 11.27
C LEU A 129 6.24 -11.31 10.45
N ASP A 130 5.24 -11.99 10.99
CA ASP A 130 4.51 -13.05 10.29
C ASP A 130 3.87 -12.51 9.00
N PHE A 131 3.35 -11.28 9.05
CA PHE A 131 2.72 -10.65 7.90
C PHE A 131 3.72 -10.26 6.81
N ILE A 132 4.91 -9.75 7.15
CA ILE A 132 5.99 -9.55 6.17
C ILE A 132 6.39 -10.90 5.55
N ALA A 133 6.50 -11.96 6.36
CA ALA A 133 6.88 -13.29 5.88
C ALA A 133 5.85 -13.84 4.89
N LEU A 134 4.56 -13.67 5.17
CA LEU A 134 3.47 -14.02 4.26
C LEU A 134 3.53 -13.20 2.97
N GLN A 135 3.82 -11.89 3.03
CA GLN A 135 3.97 -11.04 1.85
C GLN A 135 5.18 -11.47 1.00
N ASP A 136 6.38 -11.57 1.59
CA ASP A 136 7.64 -11.95 0.91
C ASP A 136 7.59 -13.36 0.30
N ALA A 137 6.74 -14.24 0.82
CA ALA A 137 6.57 -15.59 0.32
C ALA A 137 5.39 -15.77 -0.65
N ALA A 138 4.48 -14.79 -0.77
CA ALA A 138 3.31 -14.91 -1.63
C ALA A 138 3.68 -14.90 -3.11
N ARG A 139 2.94 -15.66 -3.92
CA ARG A 139 2.99 -15.59 -5.38
C ARG A 139 2.38 -14.29 -5.90
N VAL A 140 1.30 -13.85 -5.25
CA VAL A 140 0.56 -12.61 -5.53
C VAL A 140 -0.13 -12.15 -4.26
N VAL A 141 -0.26 -10.83 -4.08
CA VAL A 141 -1.02 -10.23 -2.99
C VAL A 141 -2.26 -9.52 -3.55
N LEU A 142 -3.43 -9.80 -2.99
CA LEU A 142 -4.68 -9.10 -3.30
C LEU A 142 -5.07 -8.25 -2.09
N THR A 143 -5.13 -6.92 -2.26
CA THR A 143 -5.22 -6.02 -1.11
C THR A 143 -6.08 -4.79 -1.36
N ASP A 144 -6.70 -4.28 -0.30
CA ASP A 144 -7.29 -2.94 -0.23
C ASP A 144 -6.50 -2.00 0.72
N SER A 145 -5.35 -2.45 1.22
CA SER A 145 -4.47 -1.70 2.11
C SER A 145 -3.51 -0.80 1.34
N GLY A 146 -3.35 0.43 1.80
CA GLY A 146 -2.34 1.34 1.24
C GLY A 146 -0.92 0.87 1.56
N GLY A 147 -0.65 0.53 2.83
CA GLY A 147 0.68 0.09 3.27
C GLY A 147 1.13 -1.21 2.58
N VAL A 148 0.22 -2.17 2.38
CA VAL A 148 0.55 -3.42 1.68
C VAL A 148 0.94 -3.18 0.22
N GLN A 149 0.32 -2.20 -0.46
CA GLN A 149 0.72 -1.84 -1.83
C GLN A 149 2.18 -1.34 -1.87
N GLU A 150 2.59 -0.57 -0.87
CA GLU A 150 3.96 -0.04 -0.74
C GLU A 150 4.94 -1.15 -0.36
N GLU A 151 4.60 -1.97 0.63
CA GLU A 151 5.44 -3.07 1.11
C GLU A 151 5.69 -4.12 0.02
N THR A 152 4.64 -4.58 -0.67
CA THR A 152 4.75 -5.54 -1.78
C THR A 152 5.57 -5.01 -2.94
N THR A 153 5.41 -3.72 -3.28
CA THR A 153 6.25 -3.04 -4.28
C THR A 153 7.72 -3.05 -3.86
N ALA A 154 8.03 -2.75 -2.60
CA ALA A 154 9.40 -2.78 -2.10
C ALA A 154 10.00 -4.20 -2.06
N LEU A 155 9.18 -5.21 -1.74
CA LEU A 155 9.56 -6.63 -1.75
C LEU A 155 9.68 -7.20 -3.17
N GLY A 156 9.11 -6.54 -4.19
CA GLY A 156 9.05 -7.06 -5.55
C GLY A 156 8.01 -8.15 -5.75
N VAL A 157 6.98 -8.20 -4.89
CA VAL A 157 5.89 -9.19 -4.94
C VAL A 157 4.74 -8.63 -5.76
N PRO A 158 4.19 -9.36 -6.74
CA PRO A 158 3.02 -8.91 -7.51
C PRO A 158 1.84 -8.53 -6.62
N CYS A 159 1.23 -7.39 -6.90
CA CYS A 159 0.12 -6.86 -6.10
C CYS A 159 -1.10 -6.53 -6.98
N VAL A 160 -2.29 -6.91 -6.53
CA VAL A 160 -3.56 -6.57 -7.14
C VAL A 160 -4.38 -5.78 -6.15
N THR A 161 -4.58 -4.50 -6.45
CA THR A 161 -5.36 -3.63 -5.58
C THR A 161 -6.85 -3.75 -5.89
N LEU A 162 -7.62 -4.13 -4.88
CA LEU A 162 -9.07 -4.32 -4.90
C LEU A 162 -9.80 -3.00 -4.63
N ARG A 163 -9.39 -1.93 -5.33
CA ARG A 163 -9.92 -0.56 -5.23
C ARG A 163 -9.91 0.10 -6.60
N ASP A 164 -10.86 1.01 -6.83
CA ASP A 164 -10.96 1.73 -8.10
C ASP A 164 -9.89 2.83 -8.24
N ASN A 165 -9.29 3.25 -7.13
CA ASN A 165 -8.21 4.22 -7.08
C ASN A 165 -7.22 3.90 -5.95
N THR A 166 -6.03 4.49 -6.04
CA THR A 166 -5.01 4.42 -5.01
C THR A 166 -4.36 5.79 -4.80
N GLU A 167 -4.06 6.09 -3.55
CA GLU A 167 -3.25 7.22 -3.11
C GLU A 167 -1.73 6.97 -3.24
N ARG A 168 -1.34 5.86 -3.88
CA ARG A 168 0.04 5.40 -4.10
C ARG A 168 0.29 5.07 -5.58
N PRO A 169 0.13 6.03 -6.52
CA PRO A 169 0.25 5.75 -7.95
C PRO A 169 1.61 5.19 -8.33
N ILE A 170 2.67 5.55 -7.60
CA ILE A 170 4.02 5.00 -7.80
C ILE A 170 4.10 3.47 -7.70
N THR A 171 3.22 2.83 -6.92
CA THR A 171 3.17 1.36 -6.81
C THR A 171 2.70 0.71 -8.11
N VAL A 172 1.93 1.44 -8.92
CA VAL A 172 1.42 1.01 -10.23
C VAL A 172 2.36 1.43 -11.35
N GLU A 173 2.86 2.66 -11.31
CA GLU A 173 3.70 3.23 -12.37
C GLU A 173 5.12 2.66 -12.39
N GLN A 174 5.68 2.41 -11.20
CA GLN A 174 7.06 1.97 -11.04
C GLN A 174 7.19 0.66 -10.25
N GLY A 175 6.10 0.14 -9.71
CA GLY A 175 6.09 -1.03 -8.84
C GLY A 175 5.47 -2.27 -9.46
N THR A 176 4.97 -3.14 -8.60
CA THR A 176 4.39 -4.45 -8.95
C THR A 176 2.87 -4.46 -8.88
N ASN A 177 2.25 -3.31 -8.62
CA ASN A 177 0.82 -3.20 -8.33
C ASN A 177 -0.03 -2.98 -9.59
N VAL A 178 -1.22 -3.57 -9.62
CA VAL A 178 -2.24 -3.33 -10.66
C VAL A 178 -3.59 -3.05 -9.98
N LEU A 179 -4.25 -1.96 -10.38
CA LEU A 179 -5.61 -1.66 -9.92
C LEU A 179 -6.62 -2.52 -10.68
N ALA A 180 -7.25 -3.46 -9.97
CA ALA A 180 -8.32 -4.29 -10.52
C ALA A 180 -9.73 -3.70 -10.27
N GLY A 181 -9.86 -2.72 -9.38
CA GLY A 181 -11.19 -2.24 -8.97
C GLY A 181 -11.91 -3.27 -8.10
N ARG A 182 -13.24 -3.28 -8.19
CA ARG A 182 -14.11 -4.19 -7.42
C ARG A 182 -14.97 -5.10 -8.30
N ASP A 183 -14.79 -5.03 -9.61
CA ASP A 183 -15.50 -5.88 -10.57
C ASP A 183 -14.92 -7.31 -10.54
N PRO A 184 -15.73 -8.34 -10.21
CA PRO A 184 -15.24 -9.71 -10.05
C PRO A 184 -14.51 -10.26 -11.28
N ASP A 185 -15.07 -10.06 -12.46
CA ASP A 185 -14.52 -10.60 -13.71
C ASP A 185 -13.17 -9.94 -14.04
N ARG A 186 -13.07 -8.62 -13.84
CA ARG A 186 -11.81 -7.88 -13.98
C ARG A 186 -10.76 -8.32 -12.97
N ILE A 187 -11.14 -8.60 -11.73
CA ILE A 187 -10.23 -9.09 -10.68
C ILE A 187 -9.66 -10.45 -11.10
N VAL A 188 -10.52 -11.41 -11.44
CA VAL A 188 -10.12 -12.76 -11.87
C VAL A 188 -9.20 -12.69 -13.08
N ALA A 189 -9.59 -11.95 -14.13
CA ALA A 189 -8.78 -11.79 -15.34
C ALA A 189 -7.42 -11.13 -15.06
N THR A 190 -7.38 -10.17 -14.13
CA THR A 190 -6.14 -9.49 -13.75
C THR A 190 -5.18 -10.40 -13.00
N VAL A 191 -5.71 -11.19 -12.07
CA VAL A 191 -4.91 -12.12 -11.29
C VAL A 191 -4.36 -13.24 -12.18
N HIS A 192 -5.17 -13.84 -13.06
CA HIS A 192 -4.67 -14.84 -14.00
C HIS A 192 -3.51 -14.31 -14.86
N ARG A 193 -3.66 -13.11 -15.43
CA ARG A 193 -2.59 -12.48 -16.21
C ARG A 193 -1.30 -12.30 -15.41
N ILE A 194 -1.40 -11.91 -14.15
CA ILE A 194 -0.24 -11.73 -13.26
C ILE A 194 0.38 -13.07 -12.88
N LEU A 195 -0.43 -14.11 -12.66
CA LEU A 195 0.06 -15.46 -12.36
C LEU A 195 0.82 -16.07 -13.55
N ASP A 196 0.41 -15.75 -14.77
CA ASP A 196 1.05 -16.21 -16.02
C ASP A 196 2.28 -15.36 -16.38
N ALA A 197 2.19 -14.04 -16.21
CA ALA A 197 3.23 -13.09 -16.57
C ALA A 197 3.35 -12.01 -15.47
N PRO A 198 4.08 -12.29 -14.38
CA PRO A 198 4.21 -11.36 -13.27
C PRO A 198 4.95 -10.09 -13.72
N PRO A 199 4.56 -8.90 -13.23
CA PRO A 199 5.30 -7.68 -13.50
C PRO A 199 6.74 -7.80 -12.99
N ALA A 200 7.69 -7.26 -13.74
CA ALA A 200 9.08 -7.25 -13.32
C ALA A 200 9.23 -6.46 -12.01
N PRO A 201 9.91 -7.00 -10.99
CA PRO A 201 10.07 -6.31 -9.72
C PRO A 201 10.91 -5.06 -9.94
N ARG A 202 10.33 -3.90 -9.64
CA ARG A 202 11.02 -2.63 -9.64
C ARG A 202 10.68 -1.89 -8.37
N ARG A 203 11.73 -1.50 -7.66
CA ARG A 203 11.64 -0.71 -6.45
C ARG A 203 11.77 0.77 -6.82
N PRO A 204 10.86 1.65 -6.37
CA PRO A 204 11.00 3.08 -6.54
C PRO A 204 12.31 3.64 -5.99
N GLU A 205 12.77 4.74 -6.57
CA GLU A 205 13.95 5.44 -6.08
C GLU A 205 13.76 5.87 -4.61
N LEU A 206 14.84 5.81 -3.82
CA LEU A 206 14.87 6.17 -2.39
C LEU A 206 14.01 5.30 -1.47
N TRP A 207 13.41 4.21 -1.96
CA TRP A 207 12.81 3.16 -1.11
C TRP A 207 13.89 2.17 -0.63
N ASP A 208 15.07 2.68 -0.31
CA ASP A 208 16.28 1.93 0.02
C ASP A 208 16.44 1.64 1.51
N GLY A 209 15.44 1.98 2.32
CA GLY A 209 15.45 1.81 3.77
C GLY A 209 16.25 2.88 4.52
N ARG A 210 16.50 4.03 3.89
CA ARG A 210 17.25 5.15 4.48
C ARG A 210 16.44 6.44 4.56
N ALA A 211 15.11 6.34 4.51
CA ALA A 211 14.26 7.54 4.56
C ALA A 211 14.38 8.25 5.91
N SER A 212 14.45 7.51 7.02
CA SER A 212 14.65 8.04 8.37
C SER A 212 15.94 8.85 8.51
N GLU A 213 17.05 8.40 7.91
CA GLU A 213 18.31 9.15 7.88
C GLU A 213 18.15 10.48 7.13
N ARG A 214 17.52 10.45 5.94
CA ARG A 214 17.26 11.67 5.16
C ARG A 214 16.32 12.63 5.89
N ILE A 215 15.30 12.11 6.57
CA ILE A 215 14.39 12.90 7.41
C ILE A 215 15.17 13.58 8.53
N ALA A 216 16.02 12.84 9.25
CA ALA A 216 16.84 13.40 10.32
C ALA A 216 17.76 14.51 9.79
N GLU A 217 18.39 14.32 8.63
CA GLU A 217 19.21 15.36 8.00
C GLU A 217 18.43 16.63 7.67
N VAL A 218 17.23 16.50 7.10
CA VAL A 218 16.35 17.64 6.78
C VAL A 218 16.02 18.44 8.05
N LEU A 219 15.64 17.73 9.12
CA LEU A 219 15.25 18.36 10.37
C LEU A 219 16.43 19.05 11.08
N LEU A 220 17.63 18.44 11.03
CA LEU A 220 18.84 19.01 11.63
C LEU A 220 19.37 20.21 10.83
N LYS A 221 19.25 20.21 9.49
CA LYS A 221 19.67 21.32 8.63
C LYS A 221 18.74 22.53 8.72
N GLY A 222 17.43 22.32 8.91
CA GLY A 222 16.43 23.39 8.82
C GLY A 222 16.30 24.33 10.04
N GLY A 223 17.03 24.11 11.14
CA GLY A 223 16.99 24.97 12.32
C GLY A 223 15.63 25.04 13.04
N THR A 224 15.52 25.85 14.09
CA THR A 224 14.28 26.00 14.89
C THR A 224 13.21 26.82 14.17
N SER A 225 11.94 26.53 14.44
CA SER A 225 10.73 27.22 13.90
C SER A 225 10.79 28.76 14.03
N SER A 226 11.55 29.30 14.98
CA SER A 226 11.68 30.73 15.27
C SER A 226 12.32 31.60 14.17
N THR A 227 12.86 31.01 13.11
CA THR A 227 13.59 31.74 12.05
C THR A 227 12.94 31.65 10.67
N ARG A 228 11.85 30.89 10.51
CA ARG A 228 11.21 30.66 9.21
C ARG A 228 9.85 31.35 9.11
N PRO A 229 9.58 32.06 8.00
CA PRO A 229 8.25 32.60 7.75
C PRO A 229 7.26 31.45 7.59
N ARG A 230 6.15 31.51 8.31
CA ARG A 230 5.07 30.52 8.19
C ARG A 230 4.46 30.63 6.79
N PRO A 231 3.84 29.56 6.27
CA PRO A 231 3.07 29.63 5.02
C PRO A 231 2.03 30.76 4.99
N THR A 232 1.49 31.15 6.15
CA THR A 232 0.55 32.26 6.32
C THR A 232 1.19 33.65 6.36
N ASP A 233 2.51 33.72 6.49
CA ASP A 233 3.24 34.99 6.63
C ASP A 233 3.63 35.59 5.26
N GLN A 234 3.38 34.88 4.15
CA GLN A 234 3.54 35.40 2.80
C GLN A 234 2.20 35.91 2.23
N PRO A 235 2.18 37.07 1.53
CA PRO A 235 0.98 37.53 0.87
C PRO A 235 0.50 36.47 -0.12
N GLY A 236 -0.77 36.07 -0.01
CA GLY A 236 -1.39 35.12 -0.93
C GLY A 236 -1.24 35.58 -2.39
N PRO A 237 -1.37 34.67 -3.38
CA PRO A 237 -1.28 35.05 -4.78
C PRO A 237 -2.23 36.22 -5.03
N THR A 238 -1.66 37.35 -5.46
CA THR A 238 -2.42 38.55 -5.80
C THR A 238 -3.52 38.16 -6.77
N ASP A 239 -4.75 38.44 -6.34
CA ASP A 239 -6.01 38.34 -7.06
C ASP A 239 -5.84 38.33 -8.59
N ARG A 240 -5.82 37.13 -9.18
CA ARG A 240 -6.05 37.01 -10.62
C ARG A 240 -7.54 37.25 -10.81
N THR A 241 -7.85 38.51 -11.08
CA THR A 241 -9.13 38.96 -11.64
C THR A 241 -9.66 37.91 -12.62
N LEU A 242 -10.73 37.22 -12.21
CA LEU A 242 -11.50 36.36 -13.09
C LEU A 242 -12.23 37.29 -14.09
N PRO A 243 -12.02 37.15 -15.41
CA PRO A 243 -12.84 37.87 -16.37
C PRO A 243 -14.29 37.36 -16.28
N ILE A 244 -15.22 38.32 -16.26
CA ILE A 244 -16.68 38.13 -16.25
C ILE A 244 -17.12 37.43 -17.55
#